data_AF-A0A3A3EQB4-F1
#
_entry.id   AF-A0A3A3EQB4-F1
#
_cell.length_a   1.000
_cell.length_b   1.000
_cell.length_c   1.000
_cell.angle_alpha   90.00
_cell.angle_beta   90.00
_cell.angle_gamma   90.00
#
_symmetry.space_group_name_H-M   'P 1'
#
loop_
_entity.id
_entity.type
_entity.pdbx_description
1 polymer ?
#
loop_
_entity_poly.entity_id
_entity_poly.type
_entity_poly.pdbx_seq_one_letter_code
_entity_poly.pdbx_strand_id
1 'polypeptide(L)' 'MLGEKHSLLNEFPEFNELIHSLAKHDAHFKKTMQRYDDMDKEIRELELQNSPIEDADMHEKKHQRAVLKDELYDFLKANA' A
#
# COMPACT_ATOMS: atom_id res chain seq x y z
N MET A 1 -3.13 -7.84 -11.39
CA MET A 1 -4.28 -7.80 -12.32
C MET A 1 -5.05 -6.50 -12.12
N LEU A 2 -5.84 -6.04 -13.12
CA LEU A 2 -6.73 -4.88 -12.96
C LEU A 2 -7.70 -5.14 -11.78
N GLY A 3 -7.72 -4.24 -10.80
CA GLY A 3 -8.64 -4.31 -9.66
C GLY A 3 -8.24 -5.22 -8.49
N GLU A 4 -7.02 -5.76 -8.46
CA GLU A 4 -6.51 -6.51 -7.29
C GLU A 4 -6.31 -5.61 -6.07
N LYS A 5 -6.83 -6.03 -4.91
CA LYS A 5 -6.65 -5.32 -3.65
C LYS A 5 -5.26 -5.58 -3.09
N HIS A 6 -4.39 -4.59 -3.15
CA HIS A 6 -3.05 -4.63 -2.56
C HIS A 6 -3.08 -4.11 -1.12
N SER A 7 -3.75 -4.83 -0.22
CA SER A 7 -3.62 -4.50 1.21
C SER A 7 -2.38 -5.17 1.79
N LEU A 8 -1.73 -4.50 2.75
CA LEU A 8 -0.48 -4.97 3.36
C LEU A 8 -0.58 -6.41 3.93
N LEU A 9 -1.73 -6.77 4.50
CA LEU A 9 -2.01 -8.12 5.03
C LEU A 9 -2.01 -9.22 3.96
N ASN A 10 -2.38 -8.88 2.73
CA ASN A 10 -2.37 -9.83 1.60
C ASN A 10 -0.97 -9.99 1.02
N GLU A 11 -0.19 -8.91 1.04
CA GLU A 11 1.15 -8.89 0.46
C GLU A 11 2.21 -9.50 1.39
N PHE A 12 1.98 -9.42 2.69
CA PHE A 12 2.89 -9.89 3.74
C PHE A 12 2.17 -10.74 4.79
N PRO A 13 1.55 -11.87 4.40
CA PRO A 13 0.75 -12.69 5.31
C PRO A 13 1.57 -13.26 6.47
N GLU A 14 2.88 -13.45 6.30
CA GLU A 14 3.80 -13.91 7.34
C GLU A 14 3.96 -12.89 8.50
N PHE A 15 3.64 -11.62 8.27
CA PHE A 15 3.75 -10.55 9.27
C PHE A 15 2.39 -10.12 9.84
N ASN A 16 1.29 -10.86 9.61
CA ASN A 16 -0.06 -10.44 10.00
C ASN A 16 -0.19 -10.00 11.47
N GLU A 17 0.34 -10.77 12.42
CA GLU A 17 0.28 -10.42 13.85
C GLU A 17 1.07 -9.14 14.15
N LEU A 18 2.25 -8.99 13.55
CA LEU A 18 3.10 -7.81 13.69
C LEU A 18 2.43 -6.57 13.08
N ILE A 19 1.83 -6.70 11.89
CA ILE A 19 1.08 -5.63 11.22
C ILE A 19 -0.06 -5.15 12.12
N HIS A 20 -0.83 -6.06 12.71
CA HIS A 20 -1.91 -5.70 13.64
C HIS A 20 -1.40 -4.99 14.90
N SER A 21 -0.28 -5.45 15.46
CA SER A 21 0.34 -4.83 16.62
C SER A 21 0.83 -3.41 16.30
N LEU A 22 1.61 -3.25 15.22
CA LEU A 22 2.15 -1.95 14.80
C LEU A 22 1.04 -0.98 14.40
N ALA A 23 -0.01 -1.43 13.71
CA ALA A 23 -1.15 -0.58 13.35
C ALA A 23 -1.90 -0.03 14.59
N LYS A 24 -1.79 -0.71 15.74
CA LYS A 24 -2.40 -0.28 17.01
C LYS A 24 -1.48 0.61 17.84
N HIS A 25 -0.17 0.34 17.80
CA HIS A 25 0.79 0.91 18.75
C HIS A 25 1.78 1.90 18.14
N ASP A 26 1.94 1.91 16.81
CA ASP A 26 2.83 2.82 16.09
C ASP A 26 2.02 3.73 15.15
N ALA A 27 1.97 5.02 15.49
CA ALA A 27 1.21 6.01 14.73
C ALA A 27 1.81 6.30 13.36
N HIS A 28 3.12 6.19 13.19
CA HIS A 28 3.79 6.38 11.91
C HIS A 28 3.46 5.21 10.98
N PHE A 29 3.66 3.97 11.45
CA PHE A 29 3.31 2.77 10.71
C PHE A 29 1.84 2.79 10.27
N LYS A 30 0.93 3.11 11.19
CA LYS A 30 -0.50 3.23 10.87
C LYS A 30 -0.76 4.25 9.77
N LYS A 31 -0.13 5.42 9.82
CA LYS A 31 -0.31 6.48 8.82
C LYS A 31 0.24 6.07 7.45
N THR A 32 1.42 5.44 7.42
CA THR A 32 2.01 4.93 6.18
C THR A 32 1.15 3.81 5.57
N MET A 33 0.63 2.89 6.39
CA MET A 33 -0.29 1.83 5.95
C MET A 33 -1.61 2.39 5.39
N GLN A 34 -2.19 3.40 6.05
CA GLN A 34 -3.39 4.07 5.53
C GLN A 34 -3.13 4.74 4.18
N ARG A 35 -2.00 5.46 4.05
CA ARG A 35 -1.62 6.09 2.79
C ARG A 35 -1.41 5.07 1.67
N TYR A 36 -0.85 3.91 2.01
CA TYR A 36 -0.68 2.80 1.09
C TYR A 36 -2.02 2.27 0.59
N ASP A 37 -2.95 1.97 1.51
CA ASP A 37 -4.30 1.47 1.17
C ASP A 37 -5.10 2.50 0.35
N ASP A 38 -5.00 3.80 0.69
CA ASP A 38 -5.67 4.89 -0.03
C ASP A 38 -5.12 5.04 -1.46
N MET A 39 -3.79 4.96 -1.64
CA MET A 39 -3.14 5.00 -2.95
C MET A 39 -3.54 3.81 -3.81
N ASP A 40 -3.59 2.60 -3.24
CA ASP A 40 -4.08 1.41 -3.95
C ASP A 40 -5.53 1.58 -4.40
N LYS A 41 -6.38 2.09 -3.52
CA LYS A 41 -7.79 2.37 -3.85
C LYS A 41 -7.90 3.37 -4.99
N GLU A 42 -7.16 4.47 -4.95
CA GLU A 42 -7.16 5.49 -6.00
C GLU A 42 -6.71 4.90 -7.35
N ILE A 43 -5.61 4.15 -7.37
CA ILE A 43 -5.11 3.47 -8.58
C ILE A 43 -6.18 2.54 -9.15
N ARG A 44 -6.84 1.74 -8.30
CA ARG A 44 -7.91 0.83 -8.75
C ARG A 44 -9.11 1.58 -9.30
N GLU A 45 -9.52 2.68 -8.66
CA GLU A 45 -10.64 3.50 -9.15
C GLU A 45 -10.33 4.10 -10.52
N LEU A 46 -9.11 4.62 -10.72
CA LEU A 46 -8.65 5.15 -12.01
C LEU A 46 -8.59 4.08 -13.09
N GLU A 47 -8.07 2.89 -12.76
CA GLU A 47 -8.03 1.73 -13.66
C GLU A 47 -9.44 1.26 -14.06
N LEU A 48 -10.38 1.22 -13.11
CA LEU A 48 -11.76 0.78 -13.38
C LEU A 48 -12.60 1.79 -14.16
N GLN A 49 -12.32 3.08 -13.99
CA GLN A 49 -13.06 4.14 -14.68
C GLN A 49 -12.67 4.29 -16.16
N ASN A 50 -11.67 3.54 -16.66
CA ASN A 50 -11.00 3.82 -17.93
C ASN A 50 -10.65 5.32 -18.04
N SER A 51 -10.26 5.91 -16.90
CA SER A 51 -10.04 7.36 -16.79
C SER A 51 -8.95 7.76 -17.79
N PRO A 52 -9.08 8.91 -18.49
CA PRO A 52 -8.04 9.41 -19.39
C PRO A 52 -6.90 10.05 -18.59
N ILE A 53 -6.44 9.37 -17.55
CA ILE A 53 -5.21 9.71 -16.87
C ILE A 53 -4.06 9.34 -17.80
N GLU A 54 -3.10 10.25 -17.95
CA GLU A 54 -1.92 9.98 -18.77
C GLU A 54 -1.15 8.78 -18.19
N ASP A 55 -0.63 7.92 -19.06
CA ASP A 55 0.11 6.73 -18.63
C ASP A 55 1.22 7.08 -17.63
N ALA A 56 1.88 8.22 -17.82
CA ALA A 56 2.92 8.74 -16.92
C ALA A 56 2.42 8.99 -15.49
N ASP A 57 1.24 9.58 -15.32
CA ASP A 57 0.66 9.84 -14.00
C ASP A 57 0.25 8.53 -13.30
N MET A 58 -0.27 7.56 -14.05
CA MET A 58 -0.55 6.22 -13.50
C MET A 58 0.73 5.48 -13.11
N HIS A 59 1.79 5.61 -13.90
CA HIS A 59 3.10 5.07 -13.56
C HIS A 59 3.66 5.69 -12.28
N GLU A 60 3.54 7.01 -12.13
CA GLU A 60 3.98 7.72 -10.93
C GLU A 60 3.19 7.26 -9.69
N LYS A 61 1.85 7.16 -9.77
CA LYS A 61 1.04 6.63 -8.66
C LYS A 61 1.45 5.22 -8.27
N LYS A 62 1.64 4.33 -9.25
CA LYS A 62 2.10 2.94 -9.02
C LYS A 62 3.50 2.92 -8.39
N HIS A 63 4.38 3.82 -8.80
CA HIS A 63 5.71 3.97 -8.21
C HIS A 63 5.61 4.43 -6.75
N GLN A 64 4.81 5.45 -6.44
CA GLN A 64 4.59 5.92 -5.07
C GLN A 64 4.00 4.83 -4.17
N ARG A 65 3.05 4.03 -4.69
CA ARG A 65 2.52 2.86 -3.98
C ARG A 65 3.63 1.85 -3.67
N ALA A 66 4.52 1.56 -4.62
CA ALA A 66 5.64 0.67 -4.41
C ALA A 66 6.62 1.19 -3.34
N VAL A 67 6.93 2.48 -3.34
CA VAL A 67 7.78 3.10 -2.31
C VAL A 67 7.17 2.97 -0.92
N LEU A 68 5.86 3.20 -0.77
CA LEU A 68 5.17 3.03 0.51
C LEU A 68 5.18 1.57 0.99
N LYS A 69 5.06 0.62 0.07
CA LYS A 69 5.16 -0.81 0.38
C LYS A 69 6.55 -1.17 0.89
N ASP A 70 7.59 -0.67 0.23
CA ASP A 70 8.98 -0.92 0.63
C ASP A 70 9.26 -0.32 2.02
N GLU A 71 8.79 0.91 2.29
CA GLU A 71 8.86 1.51 3.62
C GLU A 71 8.18 0.63 4.68
N LEU A 72 6.94 0.18 4.42
CA LEU A 72 6.21 -0.70 5.33
C LEU A 72 6.94 -2.02 5.56
N TYR A 73 7.53 -2.61 4.52
CA TYR A 73 8.30 -3.83 4.62
C TYR A 73 9.56 -3.65 5.48
N ASP A 74 10.29 -2.55 5.31
CA ASP A 74 11.45 -2.22 6.13
C ASP A 74 11.06 -2.07 7.62
N PHE A 75 9.92 -1.43 7.90
CA PHE A 75 9.35 -1.36 9.26
C PHE A 75 9.07 -2.76 9.82
N LEU A 76 8.45 -3.65 9.03
CA LEU A 76 8.18 -5.01 9.47
C LEU A 76 9.47 -5.77 9.75
N LYS A 77 10.46 -5.69 8.86
CA LYS A 77 11.76 -6.33 9.02
C LYS A 77 12.55 -5.83 10.23
N ALA A 78 12.44 -4.55 10.57
CA ALA A 78 13.10 -3.98 11.74
C ALA A 78 12.46 -4.38 13.07
N ASN A 79 11.19 -4.84 13.06
CA ASN A 79 10.41 -5.20 14.25
C ASN A 79 10.04 -6.70 14.30
N ALA A 80 10.62 -7.51 13.42
CA ALA A 80 10.41 -8.96 13.32
C ALA A 80 11.30 -9.77 14.26
#